data_AF-A0A7V3SK73-F1
#
_entry.id   AF-A0A7V3SK73-F1
#
_cell.length_a   1.000
_cell.length_b   1.000
_cell.length_c   1.000
_cell.angle_alpha   90.00
_cell.angle_beta   90.00
_cell.angle_gamma   90.00
#
_symmetry.space_group_name_H-M   'P 1'
#
loop_
_entity.id
_entity.type
_entity.pdbx_description
1 polymer ?
#
loop_
_entity_poly.entity_id
_entity_poly.type
_entity_poly.pdbx_seq_one_letter_code
_entity_poly.pdbx_strand_id
1 'polypeptide(L)' 'MYFGWQEALPIIVIIVVLFGARRLPELARSVGESLREFKKATSEVLDDEPAHPAPAKTEKTTEQQS' A
#
# COMPACT_ATOMS: atom_id res chain seq x y z
N MET A 1 -18.05 26.71 -6.71
CA MET A 1 -18.33 25.35 -6.19
C MET A 1 -17.13 24.94 -5.34
N TYR A 2 -17.08 25.38 -4.08
CA TYR A 2 -15.92 25.26 -3.19
C TYR A 2 -16.09 24.20 -2.08
N PHE A 3 -17.23 23.51 -2.07
CA PHE A 3 -17.76 22.81 -0.90
C PHE A 3 -16.98 21.54 -0.50
N GLY A 4 -16.46 20.75 -1.46
CA GLY A 4 -15.89 19.43 -1.13
C GLY A 4 -14.53 19.44 -0.42
N TRP A 5 -13.53 20.11 -1.01
CA TRP A 5 -12.16 20.05 -0.48
C TRP A 5 -11.92 20.96 0.71
N GLN A 6 -12.66 22.07 0.83
CA GLN A 6 -12.47 23.02 1.93
C GLN A 6 -13.03 22.47 3.26
N GLU A 7 -14.08 21.66 3.21
CA GLU A 7 -14.66 21.00 4.40
C GLU A 7 -13.88 19.76 4.82
N ALA A 8 -13.34 19.01 3.86
CA ALA A 8 -12.53 17.83 4.14
C ALA A 8 -11.16 18.18 4.77
N LEU A 9 -10.56 19.30 4.37
CA LEU A 9 -9.23 19.73 4.82
C LEU A 9 -9.10 19.83 6.36
N PRO A 10 -9.98 20.56 7.10
CA PRO A 10 -9.86 20.67 8.55
C PRO A 10 -10.05 19.33 9.26
N ILE A 11 -10.92 18.45 8.75
CA ILE A 11 -11.16 17.12 9.33
C ILE A 11 -9.89 16.26 9.22
N ILE A 12 -9.26 16.25 8.05
CA ILE A 12 -8.00 15.53 7.84
C ILE A 12 -6.89 16.08 8.74
N VAL A 13 -6.80 17.41 8.89
CA VAL A 13 -5.82 18.04 9.78
C VAL A 13 -6.03 17.60 11.23
N ILE A 14 -7.26 17.57 11.73
CA ILE A 14 -7.56 17.10 13.10
C ILE A 14 -7.12 15.64 13.28
N ILE A 15 -7.46 14.76 12.33
CA ILE A 15 -7.05 13.35 12.38
C ILE A 15 -5.52 13.24 12.40
N VAL A 16 -4.81 13.99 11.56
CA VAL A 16 -3.34 14.00 11.52
C VAL A 16 -2.73 14.53 12.82
N VAL A 17 -3.35 15.50 13.49
CA VAL A 17 -2.86 16.01 14.79
C VAL A 17 -3.08 14.99 15.91
N LEU A 18 -4.24 14.32 15.95
CA LEU A 18 -4.56 13.33 16.98
C LEU A 18 -3.74 12.04 16.84
N PHE A 19 -3.63 11.52 15.62
CA PHE A 19 -2.91 10.29 15.34
C PHE A 19 -1.42 10.52 15.06
N GLY A 20 -1.05 11.72 14.60
CA GLY A 20 0.30 12.07 14.16
C GLY A 20 0.53 11.76 12.68
N ALA A 21 1.23 12.65 11.98
CA ALA A 21 1.56 12.51 10.56
C ALA A 21 2.37 11.25 10.22
N ARG A 22 3.05 10.65 11.20
CA ARG A 22 3.80 9.40 11.04
C ARG A 22 2.94 8.13 11.21
N ARG A 23 1.84 8.19 11.95
CA ARG A 23 1.03 6.99 12.22
C ARG A 23 0.05 6.65 11.11
N LEU A 24 -0.52 7.63 10.41
CA LEU A 24 -1.33 7.36 9.23
C LEU A 24 -0.58 6.52 8.16
N PRO A 25 0.64 6.89 7.72
CA PRO A 25 1.36 6.10 6.72
C PRO A 25 1.84 4.75 7.27
N GLU A 26 2.14 4.66 8.56
CA GLU A 26 2.52 3.41 9.23
C GLU A 26 1.34 2.41 9.24
N LEU A 27 0.15 2.85 9.64
CA LEU A 27 -1.09 2.07 9.58
C LEU A 27 -1.48 1.70 8.16
N ALA A 28 -1.36 2.63 7.21
CA ALA A 28 -1.64 2.36 5.80
C ALA A 28 -0.68 1.30 5.23
N ARG A 29 0.59 1.31 5.63
CA ARG A 29 1.57 0.29 5.23
C ARG A 29 1.22 -1.08 5.79
N SER A 30 0.94 -1.21 7.09
CA SER A 30 0.61 -2.49 7.70
C SER A 30 -0.70 -3.07 7.16
N VAL A 31 -1.72 -2.23 6.97
CA VAL A 31 -2.99 -2.64 6.35
C VAL A 31 -2.76 -3.02 4.88
N GLY A 32 -2.00 -2.21 4.13
CA GLY A 32 -1.71 -2.49 2.72
C GLY A 32 -0.95 -3.79 2.49
N GLU A 33 -0.02 -4.12 3.38
CA GLU A 33 0.71 -5.40 3.36
C GLU A 33 -0.25 -6.57 3.62
N SER A 34 -1.09 -6.49 4.65
CA SER A 34 -2.11 -7.51 4.94
C SER A 34 -3.10 -7.69 3.79
N LEU A 35 -3.51 -6.61 3.14
CA LEU A 35 -4.45 -6.63 2.02
C LEU A 35 -3.80 -7.21 0.75
N ARG A 36 -2.50 -7.00 0.57
CA ARG A 36 -1.72 -7.57 -0.54
C ARG A 36 -1.57 -9.08 -0.40
N GLU A 37 -1.25 -9.56 0.79
CA GLU A 37 -1.19 -11.00 1.09
C GLU A 37 -2.56 -11.64 0.98
N PHE A 38 -3.58 -11.00 1.54
CA PHE A 38 -4.97 -11.44 1.42
C PHE A 38 -5.41 -11.55 -0.04
N LYS A 39 -5.11 -10.54 -0.86
CA LYS A 39 -5.42 -10.56 -2.30
C LYS A 39 -4.68 -11.70 -3.01
N LYS A 40 -3.41 -11.93 -2.70
CA LYS A 40 -2.61 -13.00 -3.31
C LYS A 40 -3.20 -14.38 -2.98
N ALA A 41 -3.47 -14.63 -1.70
CA ALA A 41 -4.06 -15.89 -1.25
C ALA A 41 -5.47 -16.09 -1.83
N THR A 42 -6.26 -15.02 -1.90
CA THR A 42 -7.61 -15.06 -2.49
C THR A 42 -7.53 -15.33 -4.00
N SER A 43 -6.62 -14.70 -4.74
CA SER A 43 -6.41 -14.97 -6.16
C SER A 43 -5.95 -16.41 -6.42
N GLU A 44 -5.06 -16.95 -5.60
CA GLU A 44 -4.59 -18.34 -5.71
C GLU A 44 -5.70 -19.38 -5.41
N VAL A 45 -6.66 -19.02 -4.56
CA VAL A 45 -7.82 -19.88 -4.24
C VAL A 45 -8.93 -19.75 -5.28
N LEU A 46 -9.12 -18.58 -5.89
CA LEU A 46 -10.14 -18.38 -6.91
C LEU A 46 -9.70 -18.87 -8.30
N ASP A 47 -8.41 -18.78 -8.62
CA ASP A 47 -7.83 -19.25 -9.89
C ASP A 47 -7.16 -20.63 -9.67
N ASP A 48 -7.94 -21.71 -9.71
CA ASP A 48 -7.43 -23.09 -9.84
C ASP A 48 -6.97 -23.36 -11.30
N GLU A 49 -6.16 -22.45 -11.86
CA GLU A 49 -5.46 -22.56 -13.15
C GLU A 49 -4.12 -21.78 -13.08
N PRO A 50 -2.99 -22.29 -13.64
CA PRO A 50 -1.66 -21.80 -13.32
C PRO A 50 -1.32 -20.53 -14.11
N ALA A 51 -1.82 -19.38 -13.66
CA ALA A 51 -1.42 -18.10 -14.20
C ALA A 51 -0.12 -17.59 -13.54
N HIS A 52 0.99 -17.98 -14.16
CA HIS A 52 2.25 -17.25 -14.37
C HIS A 52 2.74 -16.23 -13.29
N PRO A 53 3.99 -16.36 -12.81
CA PRO A 53 4.52 -15.53 -11.73
C PRO A 53 4.62 -14.05 -12.16
N ALA A 54 3.91 -13.16 -11.45
CA ALA A 54 4.14 -11.72 -11.53
C ALA A 54 5.58 -11.39 -11.05
N PRO A 55 6.23 -10.39 -11.66
CA PRO A 55 7.66 -10.39 -11.94
C PRO A 55 8.52 -10.17 -10.70
N ALA A 56 9.54 -11.01 -10.55
CA ALA A 56 10.74 -10.63 -9.84
C ALA A 56 11.51 -9.60 -10.70
N LYS A 57 11.56 -8.35 -10.24
CA LYS A 57 12.71 -7.45 -10.47
C LYS A 57 13.05 -6.71 -9.18
N THR A 58 13.48 -7.50 -8.20
CA THR A 58 14.68 -7.15 -7.45
C THR A 58 15.84 -7.56 -8.36
N GLU A 59 16.38 -6.63 -9.15
CA GLU A 59 17.60 -6.88 -9.91
C GLU A 59 18.61 -5.74 -9.70
N LYS A 60 19.55 -6.04 -8.79
CA LYS A 60 20.98 -5.69 -8.79
C LYS A 60 21.41 -4.22 -8.62
N THR A 61 21.58 -3.84 -7.36
CA THR A 61 22.89 -3.35 -6.90
C THR A 61 23.83 -4.57 -6.89
N THR A 62 24.83 -4.59 -7.77
CA THR A 62 26.22 -5.07 -7.57
C THR A 62 26.96 -4.78 -8.88
N GLU A 63 27.40 -3.54 -8.99
CA GLU A 63 28.60 -3.17 -9.72
C GLU A 63 29.77 -3.73 -8.89
N GLN A 64 30.27 -4.92 -9.24
CA GLN A 64 31.50 -5.49 -8.71
C GLN A 64 31.85 -6.77 -9.47
N GLN A 65 32.81 -6.65 -10.39
CA GLN A 65 33.58 -7.65 -11.16
C GLN A 65 33.59 -7.16 -12.62
N SER A 66 34.71 -6.94 -13.30
CA SER A 66 36.15 -6.95 -13.01
C SER A 66 36.82 -6.59 -14.34
#